data_AF-A0A0P9VQ07-F1
#
_entry.id   AF-A0A0P9VQ07-F1
#
_cell.length_a   1.000
_cell.length_b   1.000
_cell.length_c   1.000
_cell.angle_alpha   90.00
_cell.angle_beta   90.00
_cell.angle_gamma   90.00
#
_symmetry.space_group_name_H-M   'P 1'
#
loop_
_entity.id
_entity.type
_entity.pdbx_description
1 polymer ?
#
loop_
_entity_poly.entity_id
_entity_poly.type
_entity_poly.pdbx_seq_one_letter_code
_entity_poly.pdbx_strand_id
1 'polypeptide(L)' 'MQNGVWPISDGHYQCTCTPRFKVSLGPNEWLEKSAFIGKTEYIQDNETLISFYRMKS' A
#
# COMPACT_ATOMS: atom_id res chain seq x y z
N MET A 1 6.91 -16.75 11.99
CA MET A 1 6.65 -15.72 13.03
C MET A 1 6.71 -16.43 14.37
N GLN A 2 7.70 -16.16 15.22
CA GLN A 2 7.63 -16.59 16.61
C GLN A 2 6.82 -15.54 17.37
N ASN A 3 5.66 -15.92 17.90
CA ASN A 3 4.86 -15.10 18.82
C ASN A 3 4.38 -13.74 18.30
N GLY A 4 4.18 -13.58 16.98
CA GLY A 4 3.67 -12.32 16.40
C GLY A 4 4.67 -11.16 16.37
N VAL A 5 5.94 -11.42 16.70
CA VAL A 5 7.02 -10.43 16.60
C VAL A 5 7.73 -10.58 15.25
N TRP A 6 7.98 -9.44 14.61
CA TRP A 6 8.74 -9.38 13.37
C TRP A 6 10.20 -9.82 13.59
N PRO A 7 10.79 -10.65 12.70
CA PRO A 7 12.18 -11.10 12.86
C PRO A 7 13.26 -10.01 12.74
N ILE A 8 12.95 -8.83 12.21
CA ILE A 8 13.82 -7.63 12.18
C ILE A 8 13.02 -6.39 12.61
N SER A 9 13.65 -5.23 12.81
CA SER A 9 12.89 -4.03 13.19
C SER A 9 11.99 -3.54 12.04
N ASP A 10 10.88 -2.92 12.41
CA ASP A 10 9.81 -2.48 11.50
C ASP A 10 10.31 -1.60 10.35
N GLY A 11 11.27 -0.71 10.63
CA GLY A 11 11.89 0.17 9.64
C GLY A 11 12.70 -0.54 8.54
N HIS A 12 12.93 -1.85 8.66
CA HIS A 12 13.61 -2.65 7.64
C HIS A 12 12.66 -3.43 6.73
N TYR A 13 11.36 -3.46 7.02
CA TYR A 13 10.40 -4.10 6.13
C TYR A 13 9.97 -3.15 5.02
N GLN A 14 10.03 -3.67 3.80
CA GLN A 14 9.45 -3.03 2.63
C GLN A 14 8.45 -3.98 2.01
N CYS A 15 7.19 -3.56 1.94
CA CYS A 15 6.14 -4.30 1.27
C CYS A 15 5.63 -3.46 0.09
N THR A 16 5.44 -4.12 -1.05
CA THR A 16 4.81 -3.54 -2.23
C THR A 16 3.57 -4.33 -2.60
N CYS A 17 2.58 -3.65 -3.18
CA CYS A 17 1.35 -4.28 -3.64
C CYS A 17 0.84 -3.66 -4.95
N THR A 18 -0.12 -4.31 -5.59
CA THR A 18 -0.86 -3.77 -6.73
C THR A 18 -2.29 -3.49 -6.27
N PRO A 19 -2.60 -2.28 -5.77
CA PRO A 19 -3.92 -1.97 -5.23
C PRO A 19 -4.96 -1.91 -6.35
N ARG A 20 -6.19 -2.31 -6.02
CA ARG A 20 -7.35 -2.17 -6.88
C ARG A 20 -8.39 -1.33 -6.17
N PHE A 21 -8.80 -0.23 -6.80
CA PHE A 21 -9.85 0.64 -6.27
C PHE A 21 -11.21 0.20 -6.79
N LYS A 22 -12.23 0.38 -5.96
CA LYS A 22 -13.64 0.27 -6.36
C LYS A 22 -14.35 1.54 -5.92
N VAL A 23 -14.94 2.28 -6.86
CA VAL A 23 -15.55 3.59 -6.60
C VAL A 23 -16.86 3.74 -7.37
N SER A 24 -17.72 4.64 -6.90
CA SER A 24 -18.91 5.04 -7.66
C SER A 24 -18.52 5.79 -8.95
N LEU A 25 -19.41 5.76 -9.94
CA LEU A 25 -19.28 6.56 -11.15
C LEU A 25 -19.19 8.05 -10.82
N GLY A 26 -18.31 8.78 -11.53
CA GLY A 26 -18.10 10.21 -11.32
C GLY A 26 -16.62 10.62 -11.35
N PRO A 27 -16.24 11.72 -10.69
CA PRO A 27 -14.90 12.32 -10.81
C PRO A 27 -13.72 11.40 -10.45
N ASN A 28 -13.97 10.32 -9.70
CA ASN A 28 -12.95 9.38 -9.24
C ASN A 28 -12.89 8.08 -10.07
N GLU A 29 -13.70 7.93 -11.12
CA GLU A 29 -13.76 6.70 -11.93
C GLU A 29 -12.40 6.30 -12.54
N TRP A 30 -11.49 7.27 -12.70
CA TRP A 30 -10.15 7.03 -13.22
C TRP A 30 -9.32 6.10 -12.32
N LEU A 31 -9.68 5.96 -11.03
CA LEU A 31 -9.04 5.05 -10.08
C LEU A 31 -9.27 3.57 -10.44
N GLU A 32 -10.44 3.19 -10.98
CA GLU A 32 -10.66 1.81 -11.43
C GLU A 32 -9.98 1.51 -12.76
N LYS A 33 -9.75 2.54 -13.59
CA LYS A 33 -9.21 2.42 -14.95
C LYS A 33 -7.68 2.51 -15.02
N SER A 34 -7.01 2.77 -13.89
CA SER A 34 -5.57 2.99 -13.83
C SER A 34 -4.84 1.84 -13.14
N ALA A 35 -3.58 1.60 -13.52
CA ALA A 35 -2.68 0.70 -12.82
C ALA A 35 -1.89 1.46 -11.74
N PHE A 36 -1.67 0.80 -10.60
CA PHE A 36 -1.00 1.39 -9.44
C PHE A 36 0.00 0.43 -8.82
N ILE A 37 1.00 1.01 -8.15
CA ILE A 37 1.87 0.31 -7.21
C ILE A 37 1.70 0.97 -5.84
N GLY A 38 1.43 0.16 -4.82
CA GLY A 38 1.45 0.57 -3.42
C GLY A 38 2.80 0.25 -2.79
N LYS A 39 3.29 1.16 -1.95
CA LYS A 39 4.43 0.93 -1.07
C LYS A 39 3.99 1.15 0.37
N THR A 40 4.33 0.21 1.24
CA THR A 40 3.99 0.24 2.66
C THR A 40 5.24 0.54 3.49
N GLU A 41 5.08 1.44 4.45
CA GLU A 41 6.08 1.82 5.46
C GLU A 41 5.49 1.61 6.85
N TYR A 42 6.21 0.87 7.70
CA TYR A 42 5.83 0.61 9.08
C TYR A 42 6.50 1.66 9.97
N ILE A 43 5.73 2.62 10.48
CA ILE A 43 6.26 3.79 11.20
C ILE A 43 6.42 3.47 12.69
N GLN A 44 5.39 2.85 13.29
CA GLN A 44 5.34 2.39 14.69
C GLN A 44 4.47 1.11 14.75
N ASP A 45 4.48 0.41 15.88
CA ASP A 45 3.84 -0.92 16.08
C ASP A 45 2.41 -1.06 15.51
N ASN A 46 1.61 0.02 15.48
CA ASN A 46 0.24 0.03 14.94
C ASN A 46 -0.01 1.12 13.88
N GLU A 47 1.04 1.79 13.41
CA GLU A 47 0.92 2.85 12.40
C GLU A 47 1.64 2.45 11.12
N THR A 48 0.88 2.38 10.04
CA THR A 48 1.38 2.02 8.71
C THR A 48 0.98 3.08 7.71
N LEU A 49 1.95 3.59 6.97
CA LEU A 49 1.71 4.48 5.84
C LEU A 49 1.73 3.66 4.55
N ILE A 50 0.68 3.78 3.74
CA ILE A 50 0.67 3.23 2.39
C ILE A 50 0.60 4.37 1.36
N SER A 51 1.60 4.43 0.50
CA SER A 51 1.67 5.38 -0.61
C SER A 51 1.27 4.67 -1.90
N PHE A 52 0.31 5.23 -2.64
CA PHE A 52 -0.13 4.72 -3.93
C PHE A 52 0.37 5.58 -5.08
N TYR A 53 1.05 4.96 -6.04
CA TYR A 53 1.60 5.62 -7.22
C TYR A 53 0.89 5.10 -8.46
N ARG A 54 0.35 6.01 -9.27
CA ARG A 54 -0.22 5.67 -10.57
C ARG A 54 0.90 5.41 -11.58
N MET A 55 0.85 4.28 -12.25
CA MET A 55 1.77 4.00 -13.36
C MET A 55 1.40 4.88 -14.55
N LYS A 56 2.41 5.54 -15.13
CA LYS A 56 2.25 6.23 -16.42
C LYS A 56 2.43 5.19 -17.52
N SER A 57 1.43 5.07 -18.38
CA SER A 57 1.49 4.39 -19.67
C SER A 57 2.14 5.26 -20.72
#